data_AF-A0A5D6XVV6-F1
#
_entry.id   AF-A0A5D6XVV6-F1
#
_cell.length_a   1.000
_cell.length_b   1.000
_cell.length_c   1.000
_cell.angle_alpha   90.00
_cell.angle_beta   90.00
_cell.angle_gamma   90.00
#
_symmetry.space_group_name_H-M   'P 1'
#
loop_
_entity.id
_entity.type
_entity.pdbx_description
1 polymer ?
#
loop_
_entity_poly.entity_id
_entity_poly.type
_entity_poly.pdbx_seq_one_letter_code
_entity_poly.pdbx_strand_id
1 'polypeptide(L)'
;MKFFVAAIAAVAALSTVTATSESTTIHVRVHVPSDAEKAVARWGQCKYTNEPNPRACEAGSVCRVRDQNSGMCYKEPAGEWEQCGGFNWTGSCTGGLKCVRRDGEYAQCLK
;
A
#
# COMPACT_ATOMS: atom_id res chain seq x y z
N MET A 1 -43.83 -60.54 20.04
CA MET A 1 -43.68 -59.07 20.04
C MET A 1 -42.59 -58.74 19.02
N LYS A 2 -42.90 -57.86 18.06
CA LYS A 2 -42.07 -57.56 16.88
C LYS A 2 -40.81 -56.80 17.29
N PHE A 3 -39.63 -57.34 17.00
CA PHE A 3 -38.36 -56.64 17.11
C PHE A 3 -38.05 -55.95 15.78
N PHE A 4 -38.07 -54.63 15.76
CA PHE A 4 -37.51 -53.83 14.67
C PHE A 4 -36.41 -52.97 15.24
N VAL A 5 -35.15 -53.38 15.01
CA VAL A 5 -33.97 -52.54 15.22
C VAL A 5 -33.52 -52.12 13.82
N ALA A 6 -33.72 -50.85 13.48
CA ALA A 6 -33.30 -50.28 12.22
C ALA A 6 -31.77 -50.09 12.24
N ALA A 7 -31.06 -50.80 11.37
CA ALA A 7 -29.65 -50.56 11.09
C ALA A 7 -29.53 -49.29 10.23
N ILE A 8 -28.99 -48.21 10.81
CA ILE A 8 -28.71 -46.97 10.09
C ILE A 8 -27.30 -47.11 9.49
N ALA A 9 -27.24 -47.53 8.22
CA ALA A 9 -26.01 -47.50 7.45
C ALA A 9 -25.77 -46.06 6.95
N ALA A 10 -24.95 -45.29 7.66
CA ALA A 10 -24.41 -44.03 7.16
C ALA A 10 -23.05 -44.31 6.51
N VAL A 11 -23.05 -44.61 5.21
CA VAL A 11 -21.81 -44.67 4.43
C VAL A 11 -21.46 -43.25 4.02
N ALA A 12 -20.31 -42.77 4.48
CA ALA A 12 -19.78 -41.44 4.22
C ALA A 12 -19.63 -41.18 2.71
N ALA A 13 -20.38 -40.23 2.18
CA ALA A 13 -20.04 -39.62 0.89
C ALA A 13 -18.85 -38.68 1.14
N LEU A 14 -17.64 -39.14 0.81
CA LEU A 14 -16.49 -38.23 0.68
C LEU A 14 -16.75 -37.33 -0.54
N SER A 15 -17.20 -36.10 -0.28
CA SER A 15 -17.25 -35.06 -1.30
C SER A 15 -15.82 -34.71 -1.71
N THR A 16 -15.41 -35.15 -2.90
CA THR A 16 -14.17 -34.70 -3.53
C THR A 16 -14.32 -33.22 -3.87
N VAL A 17 -13.59 -32.35 -3.15
CA VAL A 17 -13.49 -30.93 -3.48
C VAL A 17 -12.51 -30.80 -4.64
N THR A 18 -13.01 -30.73 -5.87
CA THR A 18 -12.20 -30.36 -7.03
C THR A 18 -12.01 -28.85 -7.02
N ALA A 19 -10.83 -28.38 -6.60
CA ALA A 19 -10.44 -26.98 -6.73
C ALA A 19 -10.19 -26.67 -8.22
N THR A 20 -11.15 -26.00 -8.87
CA THR A 20 -10.94 -25.42 -10.19
C THR A 20 -10.20 -24.09 -10.02
N SER A 21 -9.01 -23.96 -10.60
CA SER A 21 -8.29 -22.68 -10.62
C SER A 21 -8.92 -21.77 -11.68
N GLU A 22 -10.00 -21.09 -11.33
CA GLU A 22 -10.48 -19.98 -12.13
C GLU A 22 -9.60 -18.77 -11.84
N SER A 23 -8.82 -18.35 -12.83
CA SER A 23 -7.98 -17.15 -12.77
C SER A 23 -8.89 -15.92 -12.77
N THR A 24 -9.45 -15.59 -11.62
CA THR A 24 -10.25 -14.38 -11.42
C THR A 24 -9.31 -13.17 -11.45
N THR A 25 -9.34 -12.40 -12.54
CA THR A 25 -8.67 -11.10 -12.60
C THR A 25 -9.31 -10.14 -11.61
N ILE A 26 -8.59 -9.77 -10.55
CA ILE A 26 -9.03 -8.78 -9.56
C ILE A 26 -8.75 -7.39 -10.14
N HIS A 27 -9.79 -6.66 -10.50
CA HIS A 27 -9.68 -5.24 -10.83
C HIS A 27 -9.68 -4.41 -9.54
N VAL A 28 -8.51 -3.90 -9.14
CA VAL A 28 -8.41 -2.96 -8.02
C VAL A 28 -8.85 -1.58 -8.49
N ARG A 29 -10.06 -1.16 -8.11
CA ARG A 29 -10.53 0.21 -8.35
C ARG A 29 -9.89 1.13 -7.33
N VAL A 30 -8.76 1.73 -7.68
CA VAL A 30 -8.15 2.80 -6.88
C VAL A 30 -8.95 4.08 -7.11
N HIS A 31 -9.56 4.61 -6.05
CA HIS A 31 -10.12 5.95 -6.09
C HIS A 31 -8.96 6.94 -6.02
N VAL A 32 -8.54 7.46 -7.17
CA VAL A 32 -7.62 8.60 -7.24
C VAL A 32 -8.50 9.84 -7.13
N PRO A 33 -8.50 10.57 -6.00
CA PRO A 33 -9.31 11.76 -5.87
C PRO A 33 -8.88 12.75 -6.97
N SER A 34 -9.86 13.25 -7.72
CA SER A 34 -9.70 14.13 -8.89
C SER A 34 -9.27 15.57 -8.53
N ASP A 35 -8.57 15.75 -7.41
CA ASP A 35 -8.14 17.04 -6.84
C ASP A 35 -6.81 17.53 -7.43
N ALA A 36 -6.55 17.29 -8.72
CA ALA A 36 -5.30 17.75 -9.36
C ALA A 36 -5.10 19.28 -9.19
N GLU A 37 -6.17 20.05 -9.06
CA GLU A 37 -6.14 21.51 -8.85
C GLU A 37 -5.90 21.93 -7.39
N LYS A 38 -6.05 21.02 -6.40
CA LYS A 38 -5.76 21.28 -4.97
C LYS A 38 -4.65 20.38 -4.41
N ALA A 39 -3.93 19.70 -5.29
CA ALA A 39 -2.84 18.82 -4.92
C ALA A 39 -1.74 19.60 -4.21
N VAL A 40 -1.20 19.01 -3.15
CA VAL A 40 -0.11 19.62 -2.38
C VAL A 40 1.17 19.52 -3.21
N ALA A 41 1.80 20.66 -3.46
CA ALA A 41 3.05 20.73 -4.19
C ALA A 41 4.17 19.94 -3.50
N ARG A 42 5.23 19.61 -4.24
CA ARG A 42 6.42 18.98 -3.66
C ARG A 42 6.93 19.78 -2.45
N TRP A 43 7.36 19.07 -1.41
CA TRP A 43 7.78 19.63 -0.13
C TRP A 43 6.67 20.37 0.62
N GLY A 44 5.41 20.23 0.20
CA GLY A 44 4.24 20.74 0.92
C GLY A 44 3.68 19.73 1.92
N GLN A 45 3.05 20.22 2.98
CA GLN A 45 2.46 19.39 4.03
C GLN A 45 1.18 18.72 3.52
N CYS A 46 1.15 17.39 3.63
CA CYS A 46 0.04 16.56 3.18
C CYS A 46 -0.74 15.93 4.32
N LYS A 47 -0.22 15.90 5.54
CA LYS A 47 -0.97 15.46 6.73
C LYS A 47 -1.05 16.59 7.74
N TYR A 48 -2.26 16.87 8.23
CA TYR A 48 -2.55 17.89 9.22
C TYR A 48 -3.22 17.27 10.45
N THR A 49 -3.17 18.01 11.56
CA THR A 49 -3.87 17.65 12.79
C THR A 49 -5.37 17.57 12.54
N ASN A 50 -6.03 16.55 13.10
CA ASN A 50 -7.48 16.31 12.99
C ASN A 50 -8.03 16.01 11.59
N GLU A 51 -7.18 15.89 10.57
CA GLU A 51 -7.62 15.35 9.27
C GLU A 51 -7.53 13.83 9.30
N PRO A 52 -8.59 13.09 8.94
CA PRO A 52 -8.56 11.62 8.98
C PRO A 52 -7.58 11.06 7.96
N ASN A 53 -7.55 11.63 6.75
CA ASN A 53 -6.74 11.17 5.62
C ASN A 53 -5.74 12.23 5.18
N PRO A 54 -4.53 11.85 4.73
CA PRO A 54 -3.62 12.78 4.11
C PRO A 54 -4.18 13.33 2.79
N ARG A 55 -3.88 14.58 2.48
CA ARG A 55 -4.16 15.23 1.19
C ARG A 55 -3.30 14.61 0.10
N ALA A 56 -3.86 14.56 -1.11
CA ALA A 56 -3.13 14.12 -2.29
C ALA A 56 -1.98 15.09 -2.62
N CYS A 57 -0.83 14.53 -2.95
CA CYS A 57 0.31 15.28 -3.48
C CYS A 57 0.17 15.47 -5.00
N GLU A 58 0.87 16.46 -5.54
CA GLU A 58 0.98 16.64 -7.00
C GLU A 58 1.57 15.39 -7.67
N ALA A 59 1.31 15.25 -8.98
CA ALA A 59 1.74 14.09 -9.74
C ALA A 59 3.25 13.82 -9.61
N GLY A 60 3.63 12.55 -9.49
CA GLY A 60 5.02 12.14 -9.25
C GLY A 60 5.52 12.38 -7.81
N SER A 61 4.62 12.67 -6.87
CA SER A 61 4.91 12.81 -5.45
C SER A 61 4.01 11.92 -4.59
N VAL A 62 4.52 11.50 -3.44
CA VAL A 62 3.79 10.69 -2.46
C VAL A 62 3.88 11.34 -1.09
N CYS A 63 2.76 11.30 -0.35
CA CYS A 63 2.72 11.77 1.02
C CYS A 63 3.45 10.76 1.94
N ARG A 64 4.56 11.18 2.55
CA ARG A 64 5.21 10.41 3.62
C ARG A 64 4.73 10.97 4.95
N VAL A 65 3.77 10.29 5.54
CA VAL A 65 3.23 10.61 6.87
C VAL A 65 4.30 10.32 7.92
N ARG A 66 4.62 11.32 8.74
CA ARG A 66 5.57 11.17 9.84
C ARG A 66 4.86 10.73 11.12
N ASP A 67 3.73 11.37 11.40
CA ASP A 67 2.91 11.14 12.59
C ASP A 67 1.45 11.52 12.33
N GLN A 68 0.62 11.52 13.37
CA GLN A 68 -0.80 11.84 13.26
C GLN A 68 -1.06 13.31 12.88
N ASN A 69 -0.05 14.17 12.98
CA ASN A 69 -0.18 15.62 12.85
C ASN A 69 0.60 16.17 11.64
N SER A 70 1.55 15.41 11.10
CA SER A 70 2.50 15.88 10.10
C SER A 70 2.88 14.81 9.07
N GLY A 71 3.11 15.28 7.86
CA GLY A 71 3.52 14.46 6.72
C GLY A 71 3.78 15.37 5.52
N MET A 72 4.73 14.98 4.68
CA MET A 72 5.24 15.83 3.60
C MET A 72 5.21 15.10 2.26
N CYS A 73 4.99 15.85 1.18
CA CYS A 73 5.07 15.33 -0.18
C CYS A 73 6.53 15.22 -0.63
N TYR A 74 6.97 14.02 -1.01
CA TYR A 74 8.30 13.74 -1.56
C TYR A 74 8.21 13.15 -2.96
N LYS A 75 9.29 13.20 -3.74
CA LYS A 75 9.32 12.56 -5.08
C LYS A 75 9.24 11.07 -4.94
N GLU A 76 8.52 10.45 -5.86
CA GLU A 76 8.54 9.01 -6.00
C GLU A 76 8.31 8.63 -7.48
N PRO A 77 9.23 7.91 -8.12
CA PRO A 77 10.60 7.60 -7.69
C PRO A 77 11.49 8.87 -7.64
N ALA A 78 12.36 8.98 -6.64
CA ALA A 78 13.29 10.10 -6.46
C ALA A 78 14.46 10.07 -7.47
N GLY A 79 14.84 11.25 -7.97
CA GLY A 79 15.98 11.44 -8.87
C GLY A 79 17.32 11.48 -8.14
N GLU A 80 18.42 11.52 -8.89
CA GLU A 80 19.77 11.68 -8.32
C GLU A 80 19.83 12.91 -7.40
N TRP A 81 20.40 12.74 -6.20
CA TRP A 81 20.49 13.75 -5.14
C TRP A 81 19.16 14.18 -4.50
N GLU A 82 18.02 13.64 -4.93
CA GLU A 82 16.75 13.89 -4.26
C GLU A 82 16.56 12.99 -3.02
N GLN A 83 15.74 13.47 -2.09
CA GLN A 83 15.43 12.71 -0.88
C GLN A 83 14.56 11.51 -1.22
N CYS A 84 15.03 10.34 -0.79
CA CYS A 84 14.37 9.05 -1.00
C CYS A 84 14.09 8.34 0.33
N GLY A 85 14.44 8.94 1.46
CA GLY A 85 14.21 8.32 2.77
C GLY A 85 14.58 9.23 3.92
N GLY A 86 14.42 8.72 5.12
CA GLY A 86 14.66 9.49 6.34
C GLY A 86 14.05 8.84 7.57
N PHE A 87 13.21 9.60 8.27
CA PHE A 87 12.50 9.23 9.50
C PHE A 87 11.71 7.92 9.35
N ASN A 88 12.38 6.77 9.53
CA ASN A 88 11.84 5.41 9.40
C ASN A 88 11.09 5.10 8.08
N TRP A 89 11.38 5.83 7.00
CA TRP A 89 10.81 5.56 5.69
C TRP A 89 11.90 5.49 4.62
N THR A 90 11.63 4.66 3.62
CA THR A 90 12.47 4.46 2.44
C THR A 90 11.56 4.37 1.22
N GLY A 91 11.85 5.19 0.22
CA GLY A 91 11.24 5.19 -1.11
C GLY A 91 12.18 4.62 -2.16
N SER A 92 11.77 4.73 -3.41
CA SER A 92 12.50 4.25 -4.58
C SER A 92 13.22 5.38 -5.30
N CYS A 93 14.28 5.02 -6.02
CA CYS A 93 15.04 5.92 -6.85
C CYS A 93 14.87 5.57 -8.33
N THR A 94 14.93 6.58 -9.21
CA THR A 94 14.90 6.39 -10.66
C THR A 94 16.18 5.70 -11.13
N GLY A 95 16.07 4.82 -12.12
CA GLY A 95 17.20 4.46 -12.99
C GLY A 95 18.43 3.89 -12.27
N GLY A 96 18.27 2.75 -11.56
CA GLY A 96 19.39 2.01 -10.98
C GLY A 96 20.11 2.68 -9.80
N LEU A 97 19.73 3.91 -9.46
CA LEU A 97 20.20 4.63 -8.28
C LEU A 97 19.76 3.90 -6.99
N LYS A 98 20.53 4.08 -5.93
CA LYS A 98 20.28 3.51 -4.60
C LYS A 98 19.95 4.60 -3.61
N CYS A 99 18.94 4.34 -2.77
CA CYS A 99 18.63 5.23 -1.66
C CYS A 99 19.65 5.03 -0.53
N VAL A 100 20.59 5.96 -0.39
CA VAL A 100 21.68 5.90 0.59
C VAL A 100 21.36 6.80 1.77
N ARG A 101 21.31 6.21 2.97
CA ARG A 101 21.09 6.94 4.22
C ARG A 101 22.28 7.84 4.52
N ARG A 102 21.99 9.11 4.83
CA ARG A 102 22.99 10.11 5.22
C ARG A 102 22.96 10.33 6.73
N ASP A 103 21.75 10.39 7.30
CA ASP A 103 21.53 10.52 8.73
C ASP A 103 20.16 9.94 9.15
N GLY A 104 19.71 10.29 10.36
CA GLY A 104 18.43 9.89 10.95
C GLY A 104 17.20 10.27 10.11
N GLU A 105 17.25 11.45 9.53
CA GLU A 105 16.13 12.16 8.92
C GLU A 105 16.26 12.22 7.38
N TYR A 106 17.41 11.82 6.85
CA TYR A 106 17.77 12.05 5.46
C TYR A 106 18.43 10.84 4.77
N ALA A 107 17.93 10.51 3.58
CA ALA A 107 18.56 9.62 2.62
C ALA A 107 18.40 10.18 1.21
N GLN A 108 19.40 9.98 0.35
CA GLN A 108 19.42 10.48 -1.04
C GLN A 108 19.65 9.36 -2.05
N CYS A 109 19.14 9.55 -3.26
CA CYS A 109 19.48 8.68 -4.37
C CYS A 109 20.87 8.99 -4.91
N LEU A 110 21.75 7.99 -4.88
CA LEU A 110 23.12 8.05 -5.38
C LEU A 110 23.37 6.88 -6.34
N LYS A 111 24.41 6.99 -7.17
CA LYS A 111 24.88 5.89 -8.03
C LYS A 111 25.53 4.77 -7.20
#